data_AF-A0A3D3X6S8-F1
#
_entry.id   AF-A0A3D3X6S8-F1
#
_cell.length_a   1.000
_cell.length_b   1.000
_cell.length_c   1.000
_cell.angle_alpha   90.00
_cell.angle_beta   90.00
_cell.angle_gamma   90.00
#
_symmetry.space_group_name_H-M   'P 1'
#
loop_
_entity.id
_entity.type
_entity.pdbx_description
1 polymer ?
#
loop_
_entity_poly.entity_id
_entity_poly.type
_entity_poly.pdbx_seq_one_letter_code
_entity_poly.pdbx_strand_id
1 'polypeptide(L)'
;EWREDASNQDSKYLRNRVRNELLPLLRELSRDGIESRIRDLDAQSRLLEKDLELRYENWSTGAETDSGLLISGIESEPEFLKREILVRFITAKTGIALSYQQLEKIIALINDSQSQWSFHLEGNWIILRKEGKLFCEKKMDC
;
A
#
# COMPACT_ATOMS: atom_id res chain seq x y z
N GLU A 1 34.62 15.88 21.45
CA GLU A 1 33.89 15.51 22.67
C GLU A 1 32.41 15.48 22.31
N TRP A 2 31.73 14.34 22.48
CA TRP A 2 30.29 14.25 22.23
C TRP A 2 29.57 14.89 23.43
N ARG A 3 28.68 15.87 23.18
CA ARG A 3 27.79 16.42 24.21
C ARG A 3 26.36 16.06 23.88
N GLU A 4 25.65 15.50 24.85
CA GLU A 4 24.25 15.11 24.71
C GLU A 4 23.38 16.37 24.81
N ASP A 5 22.63 16.68 23.76
CA ASP A 5 21.68 17.79 23.75
C ASP A 5 20.50 17.47 24.65
N ALA A 6 20.12 18.40 25.53
CA ALA A 6 18.99 18.28 26.45
C ALA A 6 17.65 18.07 25.74
N SER A 7 17.54 18.47 24.46
CA SER A 7 16.37 18.19 23.62
C SER A 7 16.11 16.69 23.39
N ASN A 8 17.12 15.83 23.60
CA ASN A 8 16.97 14.37 23.47
C ASN A 8 16.14 13.74 24.61
N GLN A 9 15.92 14.46 25.71
CA GLN A 9 15.11 14.03 26.85
C GLN A 9 13.67 14.57 26.79
N ASP A 10 13.35 15.42 25.81
CA ASP A 10 12.01 15.99 25.68
C ASP A 10 11.04 14.96 25.05
N SER A 11 10.05 14.51 25.84
CA SER A 11 8.99 13.59 25.41
C SER A 11 7.91 14.26 24.56
N LYS A 12 8.01 15.57 24.27
CA LYS A 12 7.08 16.26 23.36
C LYS A 12 7.06 15.65 21.95
N TYR A 13 8.18 15.10 21.49
CA TYR A 13 8.28 14.48 20.16
C TYR A 13 8.02 12.98 20.21
N LEU A 14 7.11 12.49 19.34
CA LEU A 14 6.77 11.07 19.24
C LEU A 14 8.01 10.18 19.07
N ARG A 15 8.99 10.62 18.27
CA ARG A 15 10.26 9.92 18.07
C ARG A 15 11.05 9.74 19.38
N ASN A 16 11.11 10.78 20.20
CA ASN A 16 11.82 10.74 21.48
C ASN A 16 11.11 9.81 22.46
N ARG A 17 9.77 9.85 22.51
CA ARG A 17 8.98 8.91 23.33
C ARG A 17 9.17 7.46 22.89
N VAL A 18 9.13 7.19 21.59
CA VAL A 18 9.39 5.84 21.07
C VAL A 18 10.79 5.37 21.47
N ARG A 19 11.80 6.24 21.37
CA ARG A 19 13.19 5.90 21.69
C ARG A 19 13.46 5.72 23.18
N ASN A 20 12.92 6.60 24.02
CA ASN A 20 13.27 6.69 25.44
C ASN A 20 12.32 5.88 26.34
N GLU A 21 11.08 5.65 25.90
CA GLU A 21 10.07 4.94 26.69
C GLU A 21 9.75 3.56 26.08
N LEU A 22 9.31 3.53 24.80
CA LEU A 22 8.78 2.31 24.20
C LEU A 22 9.86 1.27 23.86
N LEU A 23 10.95 1.68 23.19
CA LEU A 23 12.01 0.74 22.80
C LEU A 23 12.69 0.06 24.01
N PRO A 24 13.05 0.77 25.10
CA PRO A 24 13.58 0.13 26.30
C PRO A 24 12.61 -0.89 26.90
N LEU A 25 11.32 -0.56 26.99
CA LEU A 25 10.31 -1.50 27.49
C LEU A 25 10.19 -2.74 26.60
N LEU A 26 10.21 -2.58 25.27
CA LEU A 26 10.17 -3.70 24.34
C LEU A 26 11.44 -4.57 24.43
N ARG A 27 12.62 -3.99 24.65
CA ARG A 27 13.87 -4.74 24.88
C ARG A 27 13.78 -5.59 26.13
N GLU A 28 13.34 -5.00 27.24
CA GLU A 28 13.16 -5.71 28.51
C GLU A 28 12.21 -6.90 28.35
N LEU A 29 11.02 -6.67 27.79
CA LEU A 29 10.00 -7.71 27.59
C LEU A 29 10.43 -8.80 26.60
N SER A 30 11.30 -8.47 25.63
CA SER A 30 11.78 -9.40 24.61
C SER A 30 13.13 -10.06 24.95
N ARG A 31 13.73 -9.73 26.10
CA ARG A 31 15.11 -10.15 26.48
C ARG A 31 16.13 -9.78 25.41
N ASP A 32 16.09 -8.51 24.97
CA ASP A 32 16.94 -7.94 23.91
C ASP A 32 16.80 -8.61 22.52
N GLY A 33 15.73 -9.39 22.33
CA GLY A 33 15.46 -10.08 21.06
C GLY A 33 14.66 -9.24 20.05
N ILE A 34 14.20 -8.04 20.40
CA ILE A 34 13.35 -7.24 19.53
C ILE A 34 14.11 -6.69 18.32
N GLU A 35 15.36 -6.23 18.49
CA GLU A 35 16.18 -5.71 17.38
C GLU A 35 16.45 -6.76 16.30
N SER A 36 16.80 -7.98 16.70
CA SER A 36 17.06 -9.06 15.75
C SER A 36 15.80 -9.44 15.00
N ARG A 37 14.66 -9.58 15.71
CA ARG A 37 13.37 -9.86 15.08
C ARG A 37 12.93 -8.77 14.11
N ILE A 38 13.09 -7.49 14.46
CA ILE A 38 12.79 -6.37 13.55
C ILE A 38 13.69 -6.44 12.31
N ARG A 39 14.99 -6.73 12.49
CA ARG A 39 15.93 -6.87 11.39
C ARG A 39 15.59 -8.04 10.47
N ASP A 40 15.22 -9.18 11.05
CA ASP A 40 14.82 -10.36 10.29
C ASP A 40 13.52 -10.11 9.52
N LEU A 41 12.56 -9.37 10.11
CA LEU A 41 11.33 -8.95 9.44
C LEU A 41 11.61 -7.95 8.30
N ASP A 42 12.48 -6.96 8.51
CA ASP A 42 12.89 -6.03 7.45
C ASP A 42 13.56 -6.76 6.29
N ALA A 43 14.50 -7.68 6.58
CA ALA A 43 15.15 -8.48 5.56
C ALA A 43 14.15 -9.35 4.77
N GLN A 44 13.20 -10.00 5.46
CA GLN A 44 12.14 -10.77 4.81
C GLN A 44 11.22 -9.88 3.97
N SER A 45 10.83 -8.70 4.48
CA SER A 45 9.99 -7.74 3.74
C SER A 45 10.66 -7.31 2.44
N ARG A 46 11.95 -6.94 2.49
CA ARG A 46 12.71 -6.54 1.30
C ARG A 46 12.80 -7.64 0.24
N LEU A 47 12.94 -8.90 0.66
CA LEU A 47 12.94 -10.04 -0.27
C LEU A 47 11.58 -10.21 -0.95
N LEU A 48 10.50 -10.09 -0.19
CA LEU A 48 9.13 -10.16 -0.71
C LEU A 48 8.81 -8.99 -1.65
N GLU A 49 9.19 -7.77 -1.28
CA GLU A 49 9.04 -6.58 -2.12
C GLU A 49 9.76 -6.75 -3.46
N LYS A 50 10.98 -7.29 -3.44
CA LYS A 50 11.75 -7.56 -4.67
C LYS A 50 11.08 -8.61 -5.56
N ASP A 51 10.59 -9.72 -5.00
CA ASP A 51 9.87 -10.74 -5.76
C ASP A 51 8.58 -10.18 -6.36
N LEU A 52 7.86 -9.36 -5.58
CA LEU A 52 6.64 -8.72 -6.03
C LEU A 52 6.89 -7.72 -7.16
N GLU A 53 7.97 -6.94 -7.08
CA GLU A 53 8.37 -6.03 -8.16
C GLU A 53 8.61 -6.78 -9.47
N LEU A 54 9.37 -7.87 -9.44
CA LEU A 54 9.63 -8.69 -10.63
C LEU A 54 8.34 -9.27 -11.23
N ARG A 55 7.41 -9.72 -10.39
CA ARG A 55 6.10 -10.21 -10.86
C ARG A 55 5.28 -9.09 -11.49
N TYR A 56 5.29 -7.91 -10.88
CA TYR A 56 4.59 -6.74 -11.40
C TYR A 56 5.15 -6.31 -12.75
N GLU A 57 6.48 -6.21 -12.89
CA GLU A 57 7.14 -5.86 -14.16
C GLU A 57 6.83 -6.88 -15.27
N ASN A 58 6.87 -8.17 -14.95
CA ASN A 58 6.52 -9.23 -15.89
C ASN A 58 5.06 -9.12 -16.36
N TRP A 59 4.15 -8.79 -15.44
CA TRP A 59 2.73 -8.59 -15.75
C TRP A 59 2.49 -7.29 -16.55
N SER A 60 3.12 -6.17 -16.17
CA SER A 60 2.88 -4.86 -16.76
C SER A 60 3.37 -4.74 -18.21
N THR A 61 4.41 -5.50 -18.57
CA THR A 61 5.03 -5.54 -19.91
C THR A 61 4.02 -5.88 -21.04
N GLY A 62 2.81 -6.39 -20.72
CA GLY A 62 1.75 -6.64 -21.70
C GLY A 62 0.34 -6.13 -21.35
N ALA A 63 0.15 -5.49 -20.18
CA ALA A 63 -1.19 -5.25 -19.63
C ALA A 63 -1.57 -3.77 -19.42
N GLU A 64 -0.60 -2.87 -19.25
CA GLU A 64 -0.90 -1.44 -19.06
C GLU A 64 -1.06 -0.73 -20.40
N THR A 65 -2.28 -0.24 -20.65
CA THR A 65 -2.55 0.70 -21.74
C THR A 65 -2.91 2.06 -21.16
N ASP A 66 -2.66 3.15 -21.88
CA ASP A 66 -3.12 4.48 -21.49
C ASP A 66 -4.65 4.58 -21.31
N SER A 67 -5.40 3.60 -21.84
CA SER A 67 -6.86 3.52 -21.83
C SER A 67 -7.49 2.81 -20.64
N GLY A 68 -6.76 2.62 -19.54
CA GLY A 68 -7.26 1.96 -18.33
C GLY A 68 -6.85 0.49 -18.20
N LEU A 69 -7.22 -0.10 -17.07
CA LEU A 69 -6.72 -1.39 -16.60
C LEU A 69 -7.70 -2.52 -16.92
N LEU A 70 -7.27 -3.54 -17.68
CA LEU A 70 -8.13 -4.67 -18.06
C LEU A 70 -8.38 -5.59 -16.86
N ILE A 71 -9.65 -5.80 -16.51
CA ILE A 71 -10.04 -6.64 -15.36
C ILE A 71 -9.71 -8.12 -15.63
N SER A 72 -9.91 -8.61 -16.86
CA SER A 72 -9.58 -10.00 -17.23
C SER A 72 -8.09 -10.33 -17.07
N GLY A 73 -7.21 -9.33 -17.25
CA GLY A 73 -5.77 -9.47 -17.04
C GLY A 73 -5.36 -9.54 -15.57
N ILE A 74 -6.29 -9.30 -14.64
CA ILE A 74 -6.04 -9.32 -13.19
C ILE A 74 -6.83 -10.44 -12.51
N GLU A 75 -8.01 -10.77 -13.01
CA GLU A 75 -8.82 -11.87 -12.49
C GLU A 75 -8.09 -13.22 -12.53
N SER A 76 -7.21 -13.40 -13.52
CA SER A 76 -6.36 -14.59 -13.68
C SER A 76 -5.13 -14.63 -12.77
N GLU A 77 -4.77 -13.51 -12.14
CA GLU A 77 -3.59 -13.41 -11.29
C GLU A 77 -3.86 -13.82 -9.84
N PRO A 78 -2.82 -14.28 -9.10
CA PRO A 78 -2.94 -14.56 -7.68
C PRO A 78 -3.44 -13.36 -6.88
N GLU A 79 -4.22 -13.61 -5.83
CA GLU A 79 -4.86 -12.58 -5.00
C GLU A 79 -3.90 -11.49 -4.51
N PHE A 80 -2.68 -11.88 -4.12
CA PHE A 80 -1.64 -10.94 -3.69
C PHE A 80 -1.18 -10.01 -4.82
N LEU A 81 -0.96 -10.53 -6.03
CA LEU A 81 -0.54 -9.73 -7.17
C LEU A 81 -1.68 -8.83 -7.65
N LYS A 82 -2.92 -9.34 -7.66
CA LYS A 82 -4.14 -8.55 -7.92
C LYS A 82 -4.23 -7.32 -7.00
N ARG A 83 -4.04 -7.52 -5.70
CA ARG A 83 -4.01 -6.44 -4.71
C ARG A 83 -2.96 -5.40 -5.04
N GLU A 84 -1.74 -5.85 -5.32
CA GLU A 84 -0.62 -4.97 -5.66
C GLU A 84 -0.89 -4.16 -6.92
N ILE A 85 -1.37 -4.81 -7.99
CA ILE A 85 -1.71 -4.14 -9.26
C ILE A 85 -2.74 -3.04 -9.02
N LEU A 86 -3.79 -3.31 -8.25
CA LEU A 86 -4.83 -2.34 -7.96
C LEU A 86 -4.30 -1.15 -7.17
N VAL A 87 -3.50 -1.40 -6.12
CA VAL A 87 -2.89 -0.33 -5.32
C VAL A 87 -2.00 0.53 -6.19
N ARG A 88 -1.07 -0.07 -6.96
CA ARG A 88 -0.15 0.67 -7.83
C ARG A 88 -0.87 1.47 -8.89
N PHE A 89 -1.82 0.86 -9.60
CA PHE A 89 -2.60 1.54 -10.64
C PHE A 89 -3.37 2.74 -10.08
N ILE A 90 -4.10 2.56 -8.97
CA ILE A 90 -4.91 3.62 -8.37
C ILE A 90 -4.03 4.71 -7.80
N THR A 91 -2.96 4.37 -7.07
CA THR A 91 -2.04 5.36 -6.51
C THR A 91 -1.30 6.12 -7.60
N ALA A 92 -0.88 5.46 -8.69
CA ALA A 92 -0.22 6.12 -9.82
C ALA A 92 -1.15 7.11 -10.55
N LYS A 93 -2.45 6.79 -10.70
CA LYS A 93 -3.41 7.66 -11.39
C LYS A 93 -3.98 8.78 -10.51
N THR A 94 -4.20 8.51 -9.22
CA THR A 94 -4.90 9.44 -8.32
C THR A 94 -3.98 10.19 -7.35
N GLY A 95 -2.77 9.67 -7.10
CA GLY A 95 -1.87 10.13 -6.03
C GLY A 95 -2.32 9.75 -4.62
N ILE A 96 -3.40 8.98 -4.47
CA ILE A 96 -3.98 8.62 -3.18
C ILE A 96 -3.43 7.25 -2.74
N ALA A 97 -2.96 7.19 -1.49
CA ALA A 97 -2.61 5.94 -0.83
C ALA A 97 -3.88 5.26 -0.31
N LEU A 98 -4.21 4.08 -0.85
CA LEU A 98 -5.39 3.33 -0.42
C LEU A 98 -5.19 2.73 0.98
N SER A 99 -6.19 2.91 1.85
CA SER A 99 -6.28 2.11 3.07
C SER A 99 -6.63 0.65 2.74
N TYR A 100 -6.23 -0.27 3.62
CA TYR A 100 -6.55 -1.69 3.49
C TYR A 100 -8.07 -1.94 3.37
N GLN A 101 -8.88 -1.17 4.13
CA GLN A 101 -10.34 -1.28 4.07
C GLN A 101 -10.93 -0.82 2.73
N GLN A 102 -10.37 0.23 2.11
CA GLN A 102 -10.78 0.65 0.77
C GLN A 102 -10.42 -0.40 -0.26
N LEU A 103 -9.21 -0.97 -0.18
CA LEU A 103 -8.75 -2.02 -1.07
C LEU A 103 -9.67 -3.25 -1.03
N GLU A 104 -10.05 -3.73 0.17
CA GLU A 104 -10.98 -4.86 0.30
C GLU A 104 -12.34 -4.58 -0.34
N LYS A 105 -12.89 -3.36 -0.17
CA LYS A 105 -14.16 -2.98 -0.80
C LYS A 105 -14.05 -2.98 -2.32
N ILE A 106 -12.96 -2.45 -2.86
CA ILE A 106 -12.71 -2.43 -4.31
C ILE A 106 -12.59 -3.85 -4.85
N ILE A 107 -11.88 -4.75 -4.15
CA ILE A 107 -11.75 -6.16 -4.55
C ILE A 107 -13.10 -6.88 -4.52
N ALA A 108 -13.90 -6.65 -3.48
CA ALA A 108 -15.26 -7.20 -3.42
C ALA A 108 -16.11 -6.75 -4.63
N LEU A 109 -16.00 -5.49 -5.05
CA LEU A 109 -16.69 -4.96 -6.23
C LEU A 109 -16.16 -5.54 -7.55
N ILE A 110 -14.86 -5.85 -7.63
CA ILE A 110 -14.27 -6.50 -8.82
C ILE A 110 -14.77 -7.94 -8.95
N ASN A 111 -14.84 -8.67 -7.83
CA ASN A 111 -15.28 -10.06 -7.80
C ASN A 111 -16.81 -10.21 -7.92
N ASP A 112 -17.58 -9.13 -7.71
CA ASP A 112 -19.02 -9.12 -7.97
C ASP A 112 -19.30 -9.24 -9.48
N SER A 113 -20.43 -9.87 -9.82
CA SER A 113 -20.88 -10.12 -11.20
C SER A 113 -21.34 -8.84 -11.93
N GLN A 114 -21.34 -7.70 -11.24
CA GLN A 114 -21.73 -6.41 -11.82
C GLN A 114 -20.67 -5.92 -12.81
N SER A 115 -21.10 -5.71 -14.05
CA SER A 115 -20.26 -5.22 -15.14
C SER A 115 -19.94 -3.72 -15.04
N GLN A 116 -20.66 -2.98 -14.19
CA GLN A 116 -20.48 -1.55 -13.98
C GLN A 116 -20.68 -1.17 -12.52
N TRP A 117 -19.73 -0.41 -11.97
CA TRP A 117 -19.82 0.17 -10.64
C TRP A 117 -18.88 1.37 -10.53
N SER A 118 -19.09 2.20 -9.51
CA SER A 118 -18.23 3.33 -9.17
C SER A 118 -17.93 3.36 -7.68
N PHE A 119 -16.69 3.65 -7.32
CA PHE A 119 -16.22 3.81 -5.95
C PHE A 119 -15.60 5.19 -5.76
N HIS A 120 -16.10 5.94 -4.77
CA HIS A 120 -15.62 7.29 -4.48
C HIS A 120 -14.37 7.24 -3.59
N LEU A 121 -13.37 8.00 -4.00
CA LEU A 121 -12.16 8.28 -3.23
C LEU A 121 -12.14 9.73 -2.79
N GLU A 122 -11.15 10.06 -1.96
CA GLU A 122 -10.85 11.43 -1.54
C GLU A 122 -10.52 12.33 -2.75
N GLY A 123 -10.64 13.64 -2.58
CA GLY A 123 -10.25 14.61 -3.62
C GLY A 123 -11.07 14.54 -4.92
N ASN A 124 -12.35 14.13 -4.82
CA ASN A 124 -13.29 13.97 -5.93
C ASN A 124 -12.88 12.94 -6.99
N TRP A 125 -12.01 12.01 -6.63
CA TRP A 125 -11.67 10.88 -7.49
C TRP A 125 -12.74 9.80 -7.44
N ILE A 126 -13.02 9.20 -8.59
CA ILE A 126 -13.93 8.07 -8.74
C ILE A 126 -13.18 6.97 -9.48
N ILE A 127 -13.17 5.78 -8.90
CA ILE A 127 -12.77 4.56 -9.59
C ILE A 127 -14.02 3.97 -10.21
N LEU A 128 -13.99 3.62 -11.49
CA LEU A 128 -15.14 3.02 -12.16
C LEU A 128 -14.75 1.82 -12.99
N ARG A 129 -15.59 0.79 -12.96
CA ARG A 129 -15.54 -0.34 -13.88
C ARG A 129 -16.52 -0.09 -15.02
N LYS A 130 -16.04 -0.12 -16.26
CA LYS A 130 -16.88 -0.04 -17.46
C LYS A 130 -16.25 -0.86 -18.58
N GLU A 131 -17.06 -1.60 -19.33
CA GLU A 131 -16.59 -2.37 -20.51
C GLU A 131 -15.42 -3.33 -20.19
N GLY A 132 -15.41 -3.92 -18.99
CA GLY A 132 -14.35 -4.83 -18.55
C GLY A 132 -13.01 -4.16 -18.20
N LYS A 133 -12.98 -2.83 -18.12
CA LYS A 133 -11.81 -2.04 -17.72
C LYS A 133 -12.08 -1.22 -16.46
N LEU A 134 -11.03 -0.96 -15.69
CA LEU A 134 -11.01 -0.07 -14.55
C LEU A 134 -10.40 1.28 -14.95
N PHE A 135 -11.06 2.36 -14.56
CA PHE A 135 -10.64 3.73 -14.80
C PHE A 135 -10.62 4.52 -13.50
N CYS A 136 -9.77 5.55 -13.46
CA CYS A 136 -9.76 6.55 -12.41
C CYS A 136 -10.06 7.91 -13.05
N GLU A 137 -11.16 8.54 -12.64
CA GLU A 137 -11.60 9.82 -13.16
C GLU A 137 -11.73 10.82 -12.02
N LYS A 138 -11.31 12.07 -12.25
CA LYS A 138 -11.51 13.15 -11.31
C LYS A 138 -12.79 13.89 -11.69
N LYS A 139 -13.78 13.92 -10.82
CA LYS A 139 -14.97 14.72 -11.02
C LYS A 139 -14.54 16.19 -10.96
N MET A 140 -14.64 16.90 -12.09
CA MET A 140 -14.53 18.37 -12.07
C MET A 140 -15.84 18.89 -11.49
N ASP A 141 -15.75 19.60 -10.37
CA ASP A 141 -16.88 20.37 -9.85
C ASP A 141 -17.22 21.44 -10.90
N CYS A 142 -18.44 21.37 -11.44
CA CYS A 142 -19.02 22.46 -12.23
C CYS A 142 -19.35 23.66 -11.34
#